data_AF-A0A1G8A5K2-F1
#
_entry.id   AF-A0A1G8A5K2-F1
#
_cell.length_a   1.000
_cell.length_b   1.000
_cell.length_c   1.000
_cell.angle_alpha   90.00
_cell.angle_beta   90.00
_cell.angle_gamma   90.00
#
_symmetry.space_group_name_H-M   'P 1'
#
loop_
_entity.id
_entity.type
_entity.pdbx_description
1 polymer ?
#
loop_
_entity_poly.entity_id
_entity_poly.type
_entity_poly.pdbx_seq_one_letter_code
_entity_poly.pdbx_strand_id
1 'polypeptide(L)'
;MTISRTDRVRLVSAGLGAGGLALLLLPRWSLRTLAPGRRAPAAWLVRVLGARTVLQSALLLASPTREGMQAGAAVDALHAASMVPAALVWPRFRQAAAISGGWAAAATAAQLAVAPLADDPVHVPGDVD
;
A
#
# COMPACT_ATOMS: atom_id res chain seq x y z
N MET A 1 15.46 22.74 1.69
CA MET A 1 13.99 22.68 1.71
C MET A 1 13.60 21.38 2.42
N THR A 2 13.23 21.45 3.70
CA THR A 2 12.87 20.27 4.51
C THR A 2 11.42 19.89 4.22
N ILE A 3 11.20 18.70 3.64
CA ILE A 3 9.85 18.20 3.34
C ILE A 3 9.13 17.93 4.66
N SER A 4 7.94 18.53 4.87
CA SER A 4 7.14 18.32 6.07
C SER A 4 6.60 16.90 6.15
N ARG A 5 6.27 16.42 7.35
CA ARG A 5 5.72 15.07 7.55
C ARG A 5 4.43 14.85 6.77
N THR A 6 3.55 15.84 6.75
CA THR A 6 2.31 15.83 5.97
C THR A 6 2.58 15.72 4.47
N ASP A 7 3.61 16.41 3.97
CA ASP A 7 4.00 16.31 2.56
C ASP A 7 4.53 14.92 2.20
N ARG A 8 5.28 14.27 3.10
CA ARG A 8 5.74 12.88 2.91
C ARG A 8 4.56 11.91 2.85
N VAL A 9 3.60 12.03 3.76
CA VAL A 9 2.38 11.21 3.75
C VAL A 9 1.63 11.40 2.43
N ARG A 10 1.39 12.66 2.02
CA ARG A 10 0.72 12.96 0.76
C ARG A 10 1.45 12.42 -0.46
N LEU A 11 2.78 12.54 -0.49
CA LEU A 11 3.60 12.02 -1.59
C LEU A 11 3.50 10.49 -1.70
N VAL A 12 3.64 9.78 -0.57
CA VAL A 12 3.47 8.31 -0.51
C VAL A 12 2.06 7.92 -0.93
N SER A 13 1.03 8.55 -0.36
CA SER A 13 -0.37 8.27 -0.68
C SER A 13 -0.70 8.54 -2.14
N ALA A 14 -0.16 9.61 -2.74
CA ALA A 14 -0.33 9.92 -4.15
C ALA A 14 0.33 8.86 -5.05
N GLY A 15 1.56 8.44 -4.74
CA GLY A 15 2.26 7.38 -5.48
C GLY A 15 1.51 6.04 -5.43
N LEU A 16 1.09 5.61 -4.24
CA LEU A 16 0.29 4.40 -4.06
C LEU A 16 -1.06 4.52 -4.79
N GLY A 17 -1.71 5.68 -4.71
CA GLY A 17 -3.00 5.95 -5.34
C GLY A 17 -2.94 5.89 -6.87
N ALA A 18 -1.86 6.42 -7.46
CA ALA A 18 -1.61 6.33 -8.91
C ALA A 18 -1.46 4.87 -9.36
N GLY A 19 -0.72 4.05 -8.59
CA GLY A 19 -0.65 2.60 -8.81
C GLY A 19 -2.02 1.93 -8.71
N GLY A 20 -2.81 2.29 -7.70
CA GLY A 20 -4.19 1.81 -7.51
C GLY A 20 -5.11 2.16 -8.70
N LEU A 21 -5.01 3.39 -9.23
CA LEU A 21 -5.77 3.81 -10.40
C LEU A 21 -5.41 2.98 -11.63
N ALA A 22 -4.13 2.66 -11.85
CA ALA A 22 -3.72 1.80 -12.95
C ALA A 22 -4.35 0.40 -12.82
N LEU A 23 -4.38 -0.19 -11.61
CA LEU A 23 -5.03 -1.48 -11.37
C LEU A 23 -6.55 -1.42 -11.59
N LEU A 24 -7.18 -0.33 -11.18
CA LEU A 24 -8.62 -0.12 -11.29
C LEU A 24 -9.08 0.09 -12.74
N LEU A 25 -8.42 0.99 -13.46
CA LEU A 25 -8.82 1.42 -14.80
C LEU A 25 -8.25 0.52 -15.90
N LEU A 26 -7.06 -0.04 -15.69
CA LEU A 26 -6.30 -0.79 -16.70
C LEU A 26 -5.92 -2.21 -16.24
N PRO A 27 -6.82 -3.01 -15.62
CA PRO A 27 -6.46 -4.27 -14.97
C PRO A 27 -5.79 -5.28 -15.91
N ARG A 28 -6.25 -5.35 -17.17
CA ARG A 28 -5.67 -6.26 -18.18
C ARG A 28 -4.26 -5.84 -18.61
N TRP A 29 -3.99 -4.54 -18.65
CA TRP A 29 -2.66 -4.03 -18.96
C TRP A 29 -1.72 -4.31 -17.78
N SER A 30 -2.14 -3.97 -16.56
CA SER A 30 -1.33 -4.23 -15.35
C SER A 30 -0.98 -5.71 -15.19
N LEU A 31 -1.94 -6.62 -15.43
CA LEU A 31 -1.69 -8.05 -15.41
C LEU A 31 -0.65 -8.49 -16.43
N ARG A 32 -0.77 -8.01 -17.69
CA ARG A 32 0.19 -8.35 -18.74
C ARG A 32 1.59 -7.83 -18.46
N THR A 33 1.71 -6.64 -17.88
CA THR A 33 3.00 -6.00 -17.61
C THR A 33 3.68 -6.60 -16.37
N LEU A 34 2.92 -6.77 -15.28
CA LEU A 34 3.49 -7.16 -14.00
C LEU A 34 3.59 -8.67 -13.86
N ALA A 35 2.52 -9.40 -14.18
CA ALA A 35 2.46 -10.86 -14.03
C ALA A 35 2.15 -11.55 -15.37
N PRO A 36 3.06 -11.48 -16.37
CA PRO A 36 2.90 -12.16 -17.65
C PRO A 36 2.97 -13.69 -17.47
N GLY A 37 1.84 -14.27 -17.09
CA GLY A 37 1.68 -15.69 -16.85
C GLY A 37 0.57 -16.31 -17.70
N ARG A 38 0.66 -17.62 -17.94
CA ARG A 38 -0.31 -18.39 -18.76
C ARG A 38 -1.75 -18.34 -18.25
N ARG A 39 -1.97 -17.99 -16.99
CA ARG A 39 -3.30 -17.84 -16.37
C ARG A 39 -3.32 -16.62 -15.46
N ALA A 40 -3.80 -15.50 -15.97
CA ALA A 40 -3.97 -14.29 -15.19
C ALA A 40 -5.17 -14.44 -14.21
N PRO A 41 -5.10 -13.82 -13.01
CA PRO A 41 -6.26 -13.64 -12.15
C PRO A 41 -7.41 -12.96 -12.88
N ALA A 42 -8.64 -13.16 -12.39
CA ALA A 42 -9.80 -12.48 -12.94
C ALA A 42 -9.63 -10.96 -12.83
N ALA A 43 -9.91 -10.22 -13.91
CA ALA A 43 -9.69 -8.78 -13.96
C ALA A 43 -10.48 -8.01 -12.88
N TRP A 44 -11.62 -8.54 -12.41
CA TRP A 44 -12.39 -7.93 -11.33
C TRP A 44 -11.64 -7.96 -10.00
N LEU A 45 -10.82 -8.99 -9.71
CA LEU A 45 -9.99 -9.03 -8.49
C LEU A 45 -8.97 -7.91 -8.49
N VAL A 46 -8.35 -7.66 -9.65
CA VAL A 46 -7.38 -6.57 -9.84
C VAL A 46 -8.06 -5.21 -9.68
N ARG A 47 -9.29 -5.05 -10.17
CA ARG A 47 -10.10 -3.84 -9.95
C ARG A 47 -10.44 -3.63 -8.49
N VAL A 48 -10.83 -4.67 -7.76
CA VAL A 48 -11.13 -4.58 -6.32
C VAL A 48 -9.88 -4.15 -5.55
N LEU A 49 -8.72 -4.73 -5.86
CA LEU A 49 -7.46 -4.32 -5.26
C LEU A 49 -7.14 -2.85 -5.58
N GLY A 50 -7.27 -2.45 -6.85
CA GLY A 50 -7.08 -1.06 -7.27
C GLY A 50 -8.04 -0.09 -6.58
N ALA A 51 -9.32 -0.41 -6.49
CA ALA A 51 -10.33 0.40 -5.82
C ALA A 51 -10.00 0.60 -4.33
N ARG A 52 -9.59 -0.48 -3.65
CA ARG A 52 -9.14 -0.40 -2.25
C ARG A 52 -7.95 0.54 -2.10
N THR A 53 -6.90 0.38 -2.91
CA THR A 53 -5.71 1.24 -2.84
C THR A 53 -6.06 2.70 -3.12
N VAL A 54 -6.91 2.97 -4.11
CA VAL A 54 -7.39 4.33 -4.41
C VAL A 54 -8.17 4.92 -3.24
N LEU A 55 -9.07 4.15 -2.62
CA LEU A 55 -9.85 4.61 -1.49
C LEU A 55 -8.96 4.94 -0.28
N GLN A 56 -8.02 4.05 0.07
CA GLN A 56 -7.06 4.29 1.15
C GLN A 56 -6.22 5.54 0.89
N SER A 57 -5.68 5.68 -0.33
CA SER A 57 -4.92 6.87 -0.73
C SER A 57 -5.74 8.15 -0.71
N ALA A 58 -7.00 8.12 -1.17
CA ALA A 58 -7.87 9.29 -1.18
C ALA A 58 -8.19 9.76 0.24
N LEU A 59 -8.47 8.82 1.17
CA LEU A 59 -8.70 9.13 2.57
C LEU A 59 -7.48 9.80 3.21
N LEU A 60 -6.28 9.29 2.92
CA LEU A 60 -5.02 9.83 3.46
C LEU A 60 -4.61 11.16 2.83
N LEU A 61 -4.95 11.40 1.57
CA LEU A 61 -4.76 12.70 0.93
C LEU A 61 -5.70 13.75 1.52
N ALA A 62 -6.96 13.38 1.81
CA ALA A 62 -7.95 14.24 2.43
C ALA A 62 -7.65 14.51 3.91
N SER A 63 -7.23 13.47 4.65
CA SER A 63 -6.94 13.53 6.09
C SER A 63 -5.67 12.72 6.43
N PRO A 64 -4.48 13.36 6.36
CA PRO A 64 -3.19 12.70 6.59
C PRO A 64 -2.95 12.47 8.09
N THR A 65 -3.56 11.43 8.63
CA THR A 65 -3.45 11.03 10.04
C THR A 65 -2.47 9.88 10.24
N ARG A 66 -1.92 9.76 11.46
CA ARG A 66 -1.03 8.66 11.83
C ARG A 66 -1.79 7.33 11.89
N GLU A 67 -2.96 7.35 12.53
CA GLU A 67 -3.82 6.19 12.72
C GLU A 67 -4.28 5.65 11.35
N GLY A 68 -4.62 6.54 10.42
CA GLY A 68 -4.97 6.16 9.04
C GLY A 68 -3.83 5.43 8.33
N MET A 69 -2.59 5.91 8.46
CA MET A 69 -1.42 5.26 7.87
C MET A 69 -1.10 3.91 8.52
N GLN A 70 -1.22 3.80 9.84
CA GLN A 70 -1.02 2.54 10.55
C GLN A 70 -2.09 1.50 10.18
N ALA A 71 -3.35 1.92 10.09
CA ALA A 71 -4.44 1.07 9.65
C ALA A 71 -4.23 0.60 8.20
N GLY A 72 -3.81 1.50 7.29
CA GLY A 72 -3.44 1.16 5.92
C GLY A 72 -2.31 0.14 5.85
N ALA A 73 -1.24 0.36 6.63
CA ALA A 73 -0.10 -0.55 6.74
C ALA A 73 -0.51 -1.94 7.28
N ALA A 74 -1.33 -2.00 8.33
CA ALA A 74 -1.81 -3.28 8.87
C ALA A 74 -2.64 -4.06 7.83
N VAL A 75 -3.47 -3.34 7.10
CA VAL A 75 -4.34 -3.88 6.06
C VAL A 75 -3.51 -4.41 4.87
N ASP A 76 -2.42 -3.75 4.50
CA ASP A 76 -1.49 -4.21 3.46
C ASP A 76 -0.57 -5.33 3.94
N ALA A 77 -0.14 -5.32 5.20
CA ALA A 77 0.61 -6.41 5.81
C ALA A 77 -0.21 -7.71 5.82
N LEU A 78 -1.49 -7.61 6.18
CA LEU A 78 -2.41 -8.75 6.15
C LEU A 78 -2.58 -9.28 4.71
N HIS A 79 -2.70 -8.39 3.73
CA HIS A 79 -2.77 -8.79 2.31
C HIS A 79 -1.47 -9.50 1.89
N ALA A 80 -0.31 -8.94 2.21
CA ALA A 80 0.99 -9.54 1.92
C ALA A 80 1.12 -10.94 2.56
N ALA A 81 0.74 -11.08 3.83
CA ALA A 81 0.72 -12.35 4.53
C ALA A 81 -0.20 -13.37 3.86
N SER A 82 -1.40 -12.95 3.41
CA SER A 82 -2.34 -13.82 2.70
C SER A 82 -1.83 -14.31 1.34
N MET A 83 -0.90 -13.58 0.72
CA MET A 83 -0.31 -14.00 -0.56
C MET A 83 0.65 -15.18 -0.42
N VAL A 84 1.21 -15.42 0.77
CA VAL A 84 2.09 -16.57 1.05
C VAL A 84 1.34 -17.90 0.86
N PRO A 85 0.23 -18.19 1.59
CA PRO A 85 -0.53 -19.40 1.34
C PRO A 85 -1.16 -19.40 -0.06
N ALA A 86 -1.56 -18.24 -0.62
CA ALA A 86 -2.09 -18.19 -1.98
C ALA A 86 -1.07 -18.67 -3.03
N ALA A 87 0.21 -18.30 -2.88
CA ALA A 87 1.30 -18.76 -3.73
C ALA A 87 1.57 -20.27 -3.56
N LEU A 88 1.45 -20.80 -2.35
CA LEU A 88 1.68 -22.22 -2.06
C LEU A 88 0.53 -23.12 -2.54
N VAL A 89 -0.73 -22.71 -2.28
CA VAL A 89 -1.94 -23.49 -2.57
C VAL A 89 -2.33 -23.42 -4.05
N TRP A 90 -2.08 -22.30 -4.72
CA TRP A 90 -2.38 -22.13 -6.14
C TRP A 90 -1.11 -21.85 -6.96
N PRO A 91 -0.31 -22.89 -7.28
CA PRO A 91 0.93 -22.76 -8.04
C PRO A 91 0.78 -21.98 -9.36
N ARG A 92 -0.39 -22.13 -10.00
CA ARG A 92 -0.77 -21.41 -11.23
C ARG A 92 -0.76 -19.89 -11.10
N PHE A 93 -0.87 -19.34 -9.89
CA PHE A 93 -0.89 -17.90 -9.61
C PHE A 93 0.31 -17.42 -8.81
N ARG A 94 1.36 -18.24 -8.66
CA ARG A 94 2.54 -17.90 -7.84
C ARG A 94 3.15 -16.56 -8.17
N GLN A 95 3.34 -16.25 -9.45
CA GLN A 95 3.90 -14.98 -9.88
C GLN A 95 2.99 -13.80 -9.49
N ALA A 96 1.68 -13.91 -9.74
CA ALA A 96 0.72 -12.87 -9.38
C ALA A 96 0.64 -12.68 -7.86
N ALA A 97 0.64 -13.76 -7.09
CA ALA A 97 0.65 -13.73 -5.64
C ALA A 97 1.96 -13.11 -5.09
N ALA A 98 3.12 -13.50 -5.63
CA ALA A 98 4.41 -12.96 -5.22
C ALA A 98 4.53 -11.45 -5.50
N ILE A 99 4.09 -11.00 -6.68
CA ILE A 99 4.11 -9.58 -7.04
C ILE A 99 3.11 -8.79 -6.19
N SER A 100 1.88 -9.29 -6.05
CA SER A 100 0.89 -8.62 -5.23
C SER A 100 1.32 -8.54 -3.76
N GLY A 101 1.92 -9.61 -3.24
CA GLY A 101 2.43 -9.67 -1.87
C GLY A 101 3.64 -8.78 -1.68
N GLY A 102 4.59 -8.79 -2.63
CA GLY A 102 5.76 -7.93 -2.61
C GLY A 102 5.40 -6.44 -2.69
N TRP A 103 4.44 -6.08 -3.53
CA TRP A 103 3.92 -4.71 -3.59
C TRP A 103 3.27 -4.29 -2.27
N ALA A 104 2.43 -5.14 -1.70
CA ALA A 104 1.78 -4.84 -0.42
C ALA A 104 2.78 -4.75 0.75
N ALA A 105 3.83 -5.57 0.74
CA ALA A 105 4.92 -5.45 1.71
C ALA A 105 5.68 -4.13 1.56
N ALA A 106 6.00 -3.73 0.31
CA ALA A 106 6.64 -2.45 0.03
C ALA A 106 5.75 -1.25 0.44
N ALA A 107 4.44 -1.32 0.16
CA ALA A 107 3.47 -0.32 0.58
C ALA A 107 3.37 -0.24 2.11
N THR A 108 3.38 -1.37 2.80
CA THR A 108 3.41 -1.44 4.28
C THR A 108 4.65 -0.71 4.80
N ALA A 109 5.84 -1.05 4.28
CA ALA A 109 7.09 -0.42 4.69
C ALA A 109 7.10 1.09 4.42
N ALA A 110 6.63 1.52 3.25
CA ALA A 110 6.52 2.94 2.91
C ALA A 110 5.57 3.69 3.86
N GLN A 111 4.43 3.10 4.21
CA GLN A 111 3.46 3.69 5.13
C GLN A 111 4.04 3.82 6.55
N LEU A 112 4.67 2.77 7.07
CA LEU A 112 5.32 2.79 8.38
C LEU A 112 6.56 3.69 8.44
N ALA A 113 7.26 3.91 7.31
CA ALA A 113 8.40 4.82 7.27
C ALA A 113 8.00 6.29 7.43
N VAL A 114 6.76 6.65 7.06
CA VAL A 114 6.25 8.03 7.18
C VAL A 114 5.24 8.22 8.31
N ALA A 115 4.71 7.12 8.87
CA ALA A 115 3.92 7.11 10.10
C ALA A 115 4.83 6.77 11.29
N PRO A 116 5.01 7.65 12.29
CA PRO A 116 5.89 7.35 13.42
C PRO A 116 5.38 6.13 14.19
N LEU A 117 6.33 5.30 14.60
CA LEU A 117 6.07 4.05 15.33
C LEU A 117 5.92 4.29 16.84
N ALA A 118 6.37 5.45 17.35
CA ALA A 118 6.22 5.86 18.74
C ALA A 118 5.42 7.18 18.82
N ASP A 119 4.77 7.40 19.95
CA ASP A 119 4.38 8.76 20.32
C ASP A 119 5.68 9.56 20.40
N ASP A 120 5.81 10.62 19.59
CA ASP A 120 6.89 11.57 19.81
C ASP A 120 6.79 12.01 21.28
N PRO A 121 7.88 11.98 22.06
CA PRO A 121 7.83 12.43 23.45
C PRO A 121 7.16 13.80 23.46
N VAL A 122 6.15 13.96 24.33
CA VAL A 122 5.48 15.24 24.52
C VAL A 122 6.58 16.26 24.73
N HIS A 123 6.78 17.17 23.77
CA HIS A 123 7.66 18.31 23.98
C HIS A 123 6.94 19.19 25.01
N VAL A 124 7.26 18.97 26.28
CA VAL A 124 6.89 19.88 27.36
C VAL A 124 7.76 21.11 27.14
N PRO A 125 7.19 22.28 26.82
CA PRO A 125 7.98 23.49 26.74
C PRO A 125 8.50 23.80 28.15
N GLY A 126 9.79 23.57 28.41
CA GLY A 126 10.37 23.84 29.73
C GLY A 126 11.60 23.02 30.14
N ASP A 127 11.95 21.94 29.43
CA ASP A 127 13.15 21.18 29.75
C ASP A 127 14.39 21.92 29.21
N VAL A 128 15.03 22.68 30.11
CA VAL A 128 16.40 23.20 29.98
C VAL A 128 17.29 22.45 30.98
N ASP A 129 18.51 22.14 30.52
CA ASP A 129 19.56 21.40 31.23
C ASP A 129 19.83 21.87 32.67
#